data_AF-A0AB37SSE0-F1
#
_entry.id   AF-A0AB37SSE0-F1
#
_cell.length_a   1.000
_cell.length_b   1.000
_cell.length_c   1.000
_cell.angle_alpha   90.00
_cell.angle_beta   90.00
_cell.angle_gamma   90.00
#
_symmetry.space_group_name_H-M   'P 1'
#
loop_
_entity.id
_entity.type
_entity.pdbx_description
1 polymer ?
#
loop_
_entity_poly.entity_id
_entity_poly.type
_entity_poly.pdbx_seq_one_letter_code
_entity_poly.pdbx_strand_id
1 'polypeptide(L)'
;MTTLDLDRPCQHNAFVADVNVHRLTATDDDGPALAYTAEVLVHCGQCGERFRWIGAPAGLLPDRPCVSVDETELRAPLRPASADPDFGLGIPGFAIGLATQDTGLEAG
;
A
#
# COMPACT_ATOMS: atom_id res chain seq x y z
N MET A 1 -30.58 4.32 6.43
CA MET A 1 -29.75 5.55 6.33
C MET A 1 -29.12 5.77 7.69
N THR A 2 -27.87 5.37 7.88
CA THR A 2 -27.10 5.73 9.07
C THR A 2 -26.60 7.15 8.89
N THR A 3 -27.14 8.08 9.68
CA THR A 3 -26.66 9.46 9.77
C THR A 3 -25.17 9.44 10.13
N LEU A 4 -24.32 10.02 9.28
CA LEU A 4 -22.91 10.24 9.59
C LEU A 4 -22.83 11.33 10.66
N ASP A 5 -22.33 10.98 11.85
CA ASP A 5 -22.13 11.89 12.97
C ASP A 5 -20.69 12.42 12.96
N LEU A 6 -20.53 13.63 12.44
CA LEU A 6 -19.22 14.30 12.33
C LEU A 6 -18.64 14.68 13.71
N ASP A 7 -19.45 14.70 14.76
CA ASP A 7 -19.06 15.07 16.13
C ASP A 7 -18.63 13.86 16.98
N ARG A 8 -18.49 12.68 16.37
CA ARG A 8 -18.13 11.45 17.06
C ARG A 8 -16.74 10.90 16.66
N PRO A 9 -15.64 11.68 16.79
CA PRO A 9 -14.32 11.11 16.61
C PRO A 9 -14.01 10.14 17.76
N CYS A 10 -13.27 9.08 17.46
CA CYS A 10 -12.74 8.18 18.46
C CYS A 10 -11.84 8.97 19.43
N GLN A 11 -12.19 9.01 20.72
CA GLN A 11 -11.49 9.79 21.76
C GLN A 11 -10.30 9.04 22.40
N HIS A 12 -10.05 7.82 21.97
CA HIS A 12 -9.01 6.95 22.50
C HIS A 12 -7.66 7.32 21.91
N ASN A 13 -6.57 6.94 22.60
CA ASN A 13 -5.20 7.30 22.21
C ASN A 13 -4.35 6.10 21.76
N ALA A 14 -4.94 4.91 21.70
CA ALA A 14 -4.25 3.70 21.25
C ALA A 14 -4.87 3.22 19.94
N PHE A 15 -4.06 3.22 18.88
CA PHE A 15 -4.43 2.83 17.53
C PHE A 15 -3.55 1.69 17.07
N VAL A 16 -4.14 0.75 16.34
CA VAL A 16 -3.48 -0.44 15.81
C VAL A 16 -3.60 -0.42 14.30
N ALA A 17 -2.52 -0.81 13.63
CA ALA A 17 -2.50 -1.05 12.19
C ALA A 17 -2.11 -2.50 11.95
N ASP A 18 -3.00 -3.24 11.30
CA ASP A 18 -2.73 -4.60 10.81
C ASP A 18 -2.30 -4.49 9.35
N VAL A 19 -1.14 -5.07 9.03
CA VAL A 19 -0.55 -5.00 7.69
C VAL A 19 -0.28 -6.42 7.18
N ASN A 20 -0.96 -6.79 6.10
CA ASN A 20 -0.68 -8.01 5.36
C ASN A 20 0.00 -7.65 4.04
N VAL A 21 1.12 -8.29 3.73
CA VAL A 21 1.83 -8.09 2.46
C VAL A 21 1.67 -9.32 1.60
N HIS A 22 1.09 -9.13 0.41
CA HIS A 22 0.88 -10.17 -0.56
C HIS A 22 1.86 -10.03 -1.72
N ARG A 23 2.29 -11.17 -2.25
CA ARG A 23 3.08 -11.27 -3.46
C ARG A 23 2.17 -11.71 -4.60
N LEU A 24 2.18 -10.94 -5.69
CA LEU A 24 1.53 -11.31 -6.94
C LEU A 24 2.57 -11.99 -7.83
N THR A 25 2.31 -13.23 -8.23
CA THR A 25 3.20 -14.03 -9.09
C THR A 25 2.60 -14.17 -10.48
N ALA A 26 3.44 -14.33 -11.50
CA ALA A 26 2.99 -14.54 -12.88
C ALA A 26 2.25 -15.86 -13.08
N THR A 27 2.51 -16.83 -12.20
CA THR A 27 1.98 -18.18 -12.20
C THR A 27 1.69 -18.59 -10.77
N ASP A 28 0.74 -19.51 -10.58
CA ASP A 28 0.38 -20.04 -9.26
C ASP A 28 1.51 -20.86 -8.62
N ASP A 29 2.46 -21.37 -9.43
CA ASP A 29 3.60 -22.20 -8.99
C ASP A 29 4.86 -21.38 -8.63
N ASP A 30 4.76 -20.45 -7.67
CA ASP A 30 5.92 -19.73 -7.10
C ASP A 30 6.85 -19.02 -8.12
N GLY A 31 6.28 -18.58 -9.24
CA GLY A 31 6.99 -17.82 -10.27
C GLY A 31 7.53 -16.47 -9.77
N PRO A 32 8.35 -15.75 -10.56
CA PRO A 32 8.87 -14.44 -10.17
C PRO A 32 7.74 -13.50 -9.71
N ALA A 33 8.00 -12.75 -8.63
CA ALA A 33 7.07 -11.73 -8.17
C ALA A 33 6.88 -10.68 -9.27
N LEU A 34 5.65 -10.53 -9.77
CA LEU A 34 5.28 -9.43 -10.64
C LEU A 34 5.01 -8.16 -9.84
N ALA A 35 4.47 -8.28 -8.63
CA ALA A 35 4.17 -7.13 -7.79
C ALA A 35 3.97 -7.50 -6.33
N TYR A 36 3.94 -6.48 -5.47
CA TYR A 36 3.53 -6.62 -4.09
C TYR A 36 2.39 -5.65 -3.79
N THR A 37 1.52 -6.04 -2.89
CA THR A 37 0.47 -5.17 -2.36
C THR A 37 0.37 -5.32 -0.85
N ALA A 38 0.26 -4.21 -0.14
CA ALA A 38 -0.06 -4.20 1.27
C ALA A 38 -1.56 -3.97 1.46
N GLU A 39 -2.18 -4.82 2.25
CA GLU A 39 -3.51 -4.59 2.83
C GLU A 39 -3.32 -4.01 4.23
N VAL A 40 -3.83 -2.81 4.45
CA VAL A 40 -3.68 -2.07 5.71
C VAL A 40 -5.06 -1.79 6.30
N LEU A 41 -5.32 -2.34 7.48
CA LEU A 41 -6.49 -2.06 8.29
C LEU A 41 -6.04 -1.26 9.51
N VAL A 42 -6.71 -0.13 9.77
CA VAL A 42 -6.45 0.69 10.97
C VAL A 42 -7.67 0.66 11.86
N HIS A 43 -7.48 0.36 13.15
CA HIS A 43 -8.55 0.33 14.12
C HIS A 43 -8.11 0.87 15.49
N CYS A 44 -9.07 1.34 16.29
CA CYS A 44 -8.80 1.73 17.66
C CYS A 44 -8.52 0.48 18.51
N GLY A 45 -7.37 0.43 19.17
CA GLY A 45 -6.99 -0.70 20.02
C GLY A 45 -7.81 -0.82 21.31
N GLN A 46 -8.63 0.18 21.65
CA GLN A 46 -9.48 0.18 22.85
C GLN A 46 -10.95 -0.14 22.54
N CYS A 47 -11.55 0.55 21.56
CA CYS A 47 -12.96 0.35 21.23
C CYS A 47 -13.21 -0.44 19.94
N GLY A 48 -12.16 -0.78 19.18
CA GLY A 48 -12.26 -1.56 17.95
C GLY A 48 -12.81 -0.82 16.73
N GLU A 49 -13.10 0.48 16.86
CA GLU A 49 -13.60 1.30 15.74
C GLU A 49 -12.62 1.25 14.57
N ARG A 50 -13.09 0.83 13.40
CA ARG A 50 -12.29 0.79 12.17
C ARG A 50 -12.28 2.17 11.52
N PHE A 51 -11.11 2.60 11.11
CA PHE A 51 -10.97 3.86 10.38
C PHE A 51 -11.31 3.65 8.92
N ARG A 52 -11.90 4.67 8.31
CA ARG A 52 -12.15 4.72 6.86
C ARG A 52 -11.06 5.52 6.18
N TRP A 53 -10.52 4.96 5.11
CA TRP A 53 -9.56 5.63 4.25
C TRP A 53 -10.25 6.67 3.37
N ILE A 54 -9.74 7.89 3.38
CA ILE A 54 -10.25 8.99 2.57
C ILE A 54 -9.32 9.27 1.38
N GLY A 55 -9.89 9.63 0.23
CA GLY A 55 -9.13 10.09 -0.95
C GLY A 55 -8.58 9.00 -1.87
N ALA A 56 -8.85 7.73 -1.60
CA ALA A 56 -8.54 6.62 -2.50
C ALA A 56 -9.84 6.03 -3.11
N PRO A 57 -9.82 5.61 -4.39
CA PRO A 57 -10.99 4.99 -5.00
C PRO A 57 -11.24 3.60 -4.40
N ALA A 58 -12.51 3.22 -4.27
CA ALA A 58 -12.87 1.85 -3.91
C ALA A 58 -12.59 0.90 -5.09
N GLY A 59 -11.98 -0.26 -4.82
CA GLY A 59 -11.77 -1.29 -5.83
C GLY A 59 -10.57 -2.21 -5.58
N LEU A 60 -10.16 -2.87 -6.67
CA LEU A 60 -8.97 -3.71 -6.75
C LEU A 60 -8.13 -3.18 -7.92
N LEU A 61 -7.18 -2.32 -7.60
CA LEU A 61 -6.29 -1.69 -8.57
C LEU A 61 -4.85 -2.14 -8.26
N PRO A 62 -4.25 -3.00 -9.12
CA PRO A 62 -2.89 -3.47 -8.88
C PRO A 62 -1.85 -2.38 -9.13
N ASP A 63 -2.19 -1.38 -9.94
CA ASP A 63 -1.29 -0.30 -10.37
C ASP A 63 -1.37 0.93 -9.47
N ARG A 64 -2.35 1.09 -8.58
CA ARG A 64 -2.46 2.28 -7.71
C ARG A 64 -3.17 1.98 -6.40
N PRO A 65 -2.98 2.80 -5.35
CA PRO A 65 -3.71 2.63 -4.11
C PRO A 65 -5.23 2.69 -4.31
N CYS A 66 -5.94 1.75 -3.71
CA CYS A 66 -7.39 1.68 -3.67
C CYS A 66 -7.86 1.18 -2.30
N VAL A 67 -9.15 1.26 -2.03
CA VAL A 67 -9.73 0.84 -0.74
C VAL A 67 -10.78 -0.24 -0.95
N SER A 68 -11.05 -1.03 0.10
CA SER A 68 -12.19 -1.93 0.14
C SER A 68 -13.51 -1.17 -0.09
N VAL A 69 -14.56 -1.89 -0.48
CA VAL A 69 -15.89 -1.29 -0.74
C VAL A 69 -16.49 -0.61 0.50
N ASP A 70 -16.11 -1.05 1.69
CA ASP A 70 -16.51 -0.43 2.97
C ASP A 70 -15.53 0.63 3.47
N GLU A 71 -14.48 0.92 2.70
CA GLU A 71 -13.44 1.92 2.94
C GLU A 71 -12.53 1.61 4.15
N THR A 72 -12.65 0.43 4.77
CA THR A 72 -11.92 0.11 6.01
C THR A 72 -10.52 -0.48 5.82
N GLU A 73 -10.18 -0.86 4.59
CA GLU A 73 -8.90 -1.48 4.26
C GLU A 73 -8.29 -0.80 3.04
N LEU A 74 -7.04 -0.34 3.17
CA LEU A 74 -6.25 0.21 2.07
C LEU A 74 -5.48 -0.91 1.40
N ARG A 75 -5.53 -0.94 0.08
CA ARG A 75 -4.78 -1.85 -0.79
C ARG A 75 -3.77 -1.01 -1.54
N ALA A 76 -2.53 -1.05 -1.08
CA ALA A 76 -1.45 -0.19 -1.56
C ALA A 76 -0.38 -1.01 -2.29
N PRO A 77 -0.22 -0.83 -3.62
CA PRO A 77 0.89 -1.41 -4.36
C PRO A 77 2.23 -0.92 -3.79
N LEU A 78 3.18 -1.83 -3.70
CA LEU A 78 4.54 -1.54 -3.22
C LEU A 78 5.57 -2.36 -4.00
N ARG A 79 6.82 -1.91 -3.93
CA ARG A 79 7.96 -2.60 -4.53
C ARG A 79 9.15 -2.55 -3.59
N PRO A 80 10.09 -3.52 -3.66
CA PRO A 80 11.35 -3.41 -2.97
C PRO A 80 12.10 -2.15 -3.44
N ALA A 81 12.76 -1.45 -2.53
CA ALA A 81 13.48 -0.21 -2.84
C ALA A 81 14.58 -0.39 -3.90
N SER A 82 15.19 -1.58 -3.95
CA SER A 82 16.23 -1.94 -4.91
C SER A 82 15.69 -2.42 -6.26
N ALA A 83 14.38 -2.55 -6.42
CA ALA A 83 13.78 -3.07 -7.64
C ALA A 83 13.54 -1.98 -8.69
N ASP A 84 13.32 -2.39 -9.94
CA ASP A 84 12.95 -1.49 -11.04
C ASP A 84 11.71 -0.63 -10.65
N PRO A 85 11.71 0.69 -10.93
CA PRO A 85 10.56 1.56 -10.64
C PRO A 85 9.24 1.15 -11.26
N ASP A 86 9.29 0.52 -12.44
CA ASP A 86 8.11 0.05 -13.17
C ASP A 86 7.57 -1.26 -12.60
N PHE A 87 8.45 -2.07 -11.98
CA PHE A 87 8.20 -3.38 -11.38
C PHE A 87 7.10 -4.19 -12.09
N GLY A 88 7.07 -4.18 -13.43
CA GLY A 88 6.14 -4.95 -14.26
C GLY A 88 4.67 -4.51 -14.29
N LEU A 89 4.27 -3.43 -13.60
CA LEU A 89 2.87 -2.98 -13.53
C LEU A 89 2.60 -1.61 -14.14
N GLY A 90 3.60 -0.98 -14.75
CA GLY A 90 3.50 0.44 -15.11
C GLY A 90 3.88 1.31 -13.92
N ILE A 91 4.44 2.49 -14.17
CA ILE A 91 4.68 3.50 -13.14
C ILE A 91 3.39 4.28 -12.87
N PRO A 92 2.72 4.11 -11.72
CA PRO A 92 1.71 5.05 -11.27
C PRO A 92 2.36 6.36 -10.80
N GLY A 93 2.06 7.46 -11.48
CA GLY A 93 2.53 8.78 -11.06
C GLY A 93 3.99 9.06 -11.44
N PHE A 94 4.84 9.40 -10.47
CA PHE A 94 6.24 9.78 -10.69
C PHE A 94 7.19 8.97 -9.79
N ALA A 95 8.34 8.55 -10.32
CA ALA A 95 9.36 7.81 -9.59
C ALA A 95 10.60 8.68 -9.33
N ILE A 96 11.18 8.58 -8.12
CA ILE A 96 12.47 9.19 -7.79
C ILE A 96 13.56 8.14 -8.02
N GLY A 97 14.44 8.37 -9.00
CA GLY A 97 15.64 7.58 -9.20
C GLY A 97 16.77 8.10 -8.32
N LEU A 98 17.37 7.23 -7.51
CA LEU A 98 18.66 7.54 -6.90
C LEU A 98 19.72 7.41 -7.99
N ALA A 99 20.42 8.50 -8.30
CA ALA A 99 21.55 8.45 -9.21
C ALA A 99 22.68 7.67 -8.52
N THR A 100 22.94 6.44 -8.98
CA THR A 100 24.14 5.70 -8.58
C THR A 100 25.32 6.45 -9.18
N GLN A 101 26.14 7.09 -8.35
CA GLN A 101 27.42 7.63 -8.81
C GLN A 101 28.35 6.44 -9.06
N ASP A 102 28.56 6.09 -10.33
CA ASP A 102 29.65 5.20 -10.74
C ASP A 102 30.96 5.80 -10.25
N THR A 103 31.47 5.29 -9.14
CA THR A 103 32.80 5.63 -8.67
C THR A 103 33.75 4.78 -9.49
N GLY A 104 34.16 5.32 -10.65
CA GLY A 104 35.11 4.66 -11.55
C GLY A 104 36.37 4.23 -10.79
N LEU A 105 36.54 2.93 -10.61
CA LEU A 105 37.79 2.34 -10.16
C LEU A 105 38.69 2.23 -11.39
N GLU A 106 39.49 3.28 -11.65
CA GLU A 106 40.60 3.18 -12.59
C GLU A 106 41.67 2.27 -11.98
N ALA A 107 41.70 1.02 -12.43
CA ALA A 107 42.82 0.12 -12.21
C ALA A 107 43.94 0.49 -13.20
N GLY A 108 45.02 1.08 -12.67
CA GLY A 108 46.29 1.25 -13.37
C GLY A 108 47.11 -0.03 -13.43
#